data_AF-A0A2R3JSZ2-F1
#
_entry.id   AF-A0A2R3JSZ2-F1
#
_cell.length_a   1.000
_cell.length_b   1.000
_cell.length_c   1.000
_cell.angle_alpha   90.00
_cell.angle_beta   90.00
_cell.angle_gamma   90.00
#
_symmetry.space_group_name_H-M   'P 1'
#
loop_
_entity.id
_entity.type
_entity.pdbx_description
1 polymer ?
#
loop_
_entity_poly.entity_id
_entity_poly.type
_entity_poly.pdbx_seq_one_letter_code
_entity_poly.pdbx_strand_id
1 'polypeptide(L)'
;MNDDGITVFPADFNSSYHLILQRGTAHYAYYYFKIDKLDQRVIFYDDLERSGISIKTQITRHFMRRLVKAIDWHPVGNSIIVEIYNVQRETTKATRLACDI
;
A
#
# COMPACT_ATOMS: atom_id res chain seq x y z
N MET A 1 -11.77 -21.21 4.10
CA MET A 1 -11.03 -20.17 4.83
C MET A 1 -10.54 -19.18 3.78
N ASN A 2 -10.99 -17.93 3.83
CA ASN A 2 -10.48 -16.91 2.91
C ASN A 2 -9.10 -16.51 3.43
N ASP A 3 -8.04 -16.96 2.77
CA ASP A 3 -6.67 -16.54 3.04
C ASP A 3 -6.48 -15.10 2.53
N ASP A 4 -7.14 -14.16 3.19
CA ASP A 4 -6.92 -12.74 2.98
C ASP A 4 -5.58 -12.39 3.64
N GLY A 5 -4.53 -12.30 2.83
CA GLY A 5 -3.17 -12.00 3.25
C GLY A 5 -2.82 -10.53 3.07
N ILE A 6 -2.11 -9.94 4.03
CA ILE A 6 -1.35 -8.71 3.79
C ILE A 6 0.12 -9.05 3.96
N THR A 7 0.94 -8.61 3.01
CA THR A 7 2.39 -8.65 3.14
C THR A 7 2.90 -7.23 2.94
N VAL A 8 3.74 -6.77 3.87
CA VAL A 8 4.29 -5.42 3.84
C VAL A 8 5.81 -5.53 3.91
N PHE A 9 6.50 -4.77 3.06
CA PHE A 9 7.96 -4.69 3.07
C PHE A 9 8.41 -3.25 2.85
N PRO A 10 9.54 -2.84 3.46
CA PRO A 10 10.08 -1.50 3.28
C PRO A 10 10.44 -1.26 1.82
N ALA A 11 10.07 -0.09 1.31
CA ALA A 11 10.50 0.38 -0.01
C ALA A 11 11.84 1.10 0.09
N ASP A 12 11.96 2.05 1.04
CA ASP A 12 13.12 2.92 1.23
C ASP A 12 13.30 3.32 2.71
N PHE A 13 14.38 4.03 3.06
CA PHE A 13 14.67 4.51 4.44
C PHE A 13 13.67 5.54 5.01
N ASN A 14 12.72 6.05 4.22
CA ASN A 14 11.81 7.15 4.60
C ASN A 14 10.38 6.69 4.94
N SER A 15 10.23 5.68 5.80
CA SER A 15 8.90 5.18 6.24
C SER A 15 7.95 4.90 5.07
N SER A 16 8.53 4.38 3.98
CA SER A 16 7.84 4.07 2.73
C SER A 16 7.77 2.56 2.60
N TYR A 17 6.63 2.04 2.15
CA TYR A 17 6.33 0.61 2.17
C TYR A 17 5.61 0.18 0.91
N HIS A 18 5.86 -1.06 0.52
CA HIS A 18 5.06 -1.79 -0.43
C HIS A 18 4.07 -2.68 0.32
N LEU A 19 2.84 -2.74 -0.18
CA LEU A 19 1.78 -3.60 0.31
C LEU A 19 1.35 -4.54 -0.81
N ILE A 20 1.36 -5.84 -0.50
CA ILE A 20 0.74 -6.87 -1.31
C ILE A 20 -0.52 -7.33 -0.59
N LEU A 21 -1.66 -7.22 -1.28
CA LEU A 21 -2.95 -7.67 -0.80
C LEU A 21 -3.37 -8.92 -1.60
N GLN A 22 -3.57 -10.02 -0.88
CA GLN A 22 -4.19 -11.25 -1.40
C GLN A 22 -5.62 -11.30 -0.90
N ARG A 23 -6.59 -11.45 -1.81
CA ARG A 23 -8.03 -11.37 -1.48
C ARG A 23 -8.79 -12.42 -2.26
N GLY A 24 -8.91 -13.64 -1.72
CA GLY A 24 -9.75 -14.74 -2.24
C GLY A 24 -9.65 -15.08 -3.74
N THR A 25 -8.66 -14.53 -4.45
CA THR A 25 -8.51 -14.56 -5.91
C THR A 25 -7.07 -14.94 -6.24
N ALA A 26 -6.84 -15.41 -7.47
CA ALA A 26 -5.50 -15.76 -7.96
C ALA A 26 -4.59 -14.53 -8.19
N HIS A 27 -5.08 -13.32 -7.91
CA HIS A 27 -4.38 -12.07 -8.21
C HIS A 27 -3.96 -11.34 -6.94
N TYR A 28 -2.75 -10.80 -6.97
CA TYR A 28 -2.20 -9.95 -5.93
C TYR A 28 -2.35 -8.48 -6.35
N ALA A 29 -2.94 -7.66 -5.49
CA ALA A 29 -2.95 -6.21 -5.69
C ALA A 29 -1.74 -5.59 -4.99
N TYR A 30 -1.02 -4.73 -5.70
CA TYR A 30 0.21 -4.09 -5.24
C TYR A 30 -0.03 -2.61 -5.01
N TYR A 31 0.30 -2.13 -3.83
CA TYR A 31 0.16 -0.74 -3.44
C TYR A 31 1.48 -0.19 -2.89
N TYR A 32 1.69 1.10 -3.06
CA TYR A 32 2.76 1.84 -2.41
C TYR A 32 2.14 2.82 -1.41
N PHE A 33 2.73 2.94 -0.23
CA PHE A 33 2.26 3.87 0.77
C PHE A 33 3.39 4.40 1.65
N LYS A 34 3.13 5.56 2.25
CA LYS A 34 4.02 6.22 3.20
C LYS A 34 3.33 6.39 4.54
N ILE A 35 4.14 6.51 5.58
CA ILE A 35 3.66 6.75 6.93
C ILE A 35 4.34 7.99 7.48
N ASP A 36 3.52 8.94 7.91
CA ASP A 36 3.95 10.00 8.79
C ASP A 36 3.57 9.61 10.22
N LYS A 37 4.58 9.22 11.00
CA LYS A 37 4.38 8.80 12.39
C LYS A 37 4.07 9.98 13.32
N LEU A 38 4.49 11.21 12.99
CA LEU A 38 4.25 12.39 13.80
C LEU A 38 2.79 12.81 13.71
N ASP A 39 2.26 12.85 12.48
CA ASP A 39 0.87 13.23 12.19
C ASP A 39 -0.13 12.06 12.28
N GLN A 40 0.35 10.86 12.61
CA GLN A 40 -0.42 9.61 12.59
C GLN A 40 -1.18 9.39 11.27
N ARG A 41 -0.45 9.54 10.17
CA ARG A 41 -0.99 9.54 8.82
C ARG A 41 -0.46 8.38 8.00
N VAL A 42 -1.36 7.73 7.26
CA VAL A 42 -1.03 6.76 6.23
C VAL A 42 -1.42 7.35 4.88
N ILE A 43 -0.46 7.46 3.99
CA ILE A 43 -0.63 8.06 2.67
C ILE A 43 -0.50 6.96 1.63
N PHE A 44 -1.60 6.58 1.00
CA PHE A 44 -1.61 5.62 -0.10
C PHE A 44 -1.46 6.30 -1.45
N TYR A 45 -0.70 5.67 -2.34
CA TYR A 45 -0.58 6.06 -3.74
C TYR A 45 -1.29 4.98 -4.58
N ASP A 46 -2.54 5.27 -4.95
CA ASP A 46 -3.43 4.34 -5.62
C ASP A 46 -3.15 4.33 -7.13
N ASP A 47 -2.46 3.30 -7.58
CA ASP A 47 -2.21 3.01 -9.00
C ASP A 47 -3.27 1.99 -9.47
N LEU A 48 -4.45 2.52 -9.84
CA LEU A 48 -5.60 1.73 -10.27
C LEU A 48 -5.32 0.89 -11.52
N GLU A 49 -4.54 1.45 -12.45
CA GLU A 49 -4.19 0.77 -13.70
C GLU A 49 -3.35 -0.48 -13.43
N ARG A 50 -2.42 -0.41 -12.47
CA ARG A 50 -1.58 -1.54 -12.09
C ARG A 50 -2.28 -2.52 -11.16
N SER A 51 -2.99 -2.03 -10.16
CA SER A 51 -3.57 -2.84 -9.09
C SER A 51 -4.93 -3.44 -9.46
N GLY A 52 -5.63 -2.85 -10.44
CA GLY A 52 -6.97 -3.23 -10.87
C GLY A 52 -8.08 -2.93 -9.85
N ILE A 53 -7.72 -2.58 -8.61
CA ILE A 53 -8.66 -2.37 -7.50
C ILE A 53 -8.16 -1.20 -6.65
N SER A 54 -9.04 -0.23 -6.39
CA SER A 54 -8.69 0.90 -5.53
C SER A 54 -8.42 0.46 -4.09
N ILE A 55 -7.33 0.95 -3.50
CA ILE A 55 -7.06 0.77 -2.07
C ILE A 55 -8.18 1.32 -1.18
N LYS A 56 -8.90 2.35 -1.64
CA LYS A 56 -10.04 2.96 -0.94
C LYS A 56 -11.11 1.92 -0.57
N THR A 57 -11.34 0.96 -1.46
CA THR A 57 -12.35 -0.10 -1.25
C THR A 57 -11.91 -1.15 -0.25
N GLN A 58 -10.62 -1.20 0.07
CA GLN A 58 -10.01 -2.20 0.95
C GLN A 58 -9.79 -1.67 2.38
N ILE A 59 -9.80 -0.34 2.56
CA ILE A 59 -9.60 0.29 3.86
C ILE A 59 -10.80 0.01 4.76
N THR A 60 -10.56 -0.86 5.74
CA THR A 60 -11.47 -1.18 6.84
C THR A 60 -10.72 -1.06 8.16
N ARG A 61 -11.45 -1.00 9.28
CA ARG A 61 -10.81 -1.04 10.62
C ARG A 61 -9.92 -2.27 10.80
N HIS A 62 -10.36 -3.42 10.31
CA HIS A 62 -9.59 -4.67 10.39
C HIS A 62 -8.31 -4.61 9.55
N PHE A 63 -8.43 -4.11 8.31
CA PHE A 63 -7.28 -3.87 7.43
C PHE A 63 -6.25 -2.95 8.09
N MET A 64 -6.67 -1.79 8.61
CA MET A 64 -5.74 -0.83 9.24
C MET A 64 -5.04 -1.43 10.46
N ARG A 65 -5.74 -2.22 11.29
CA ARG A 65 -5.11 -2.91 12.43
C ARG A 65 -4.04 -3.90 11.99
N ARG A 66 -4.31 -4.67 10.93
CA ARG A 66 -3.33 -5.61 10.37
C ARG A 66 -2.14 -4.86 9.79
N LEU A 67 -2.41 -3.79 9.03
CA LEU A 67 -1.38 -2.96 8.42
C LEU A 67 -0.42 -2.42 9.47
N VAL A 68 -0.95 -1.75 10.50
CA VAL A 68 -0.20 -1.17 11.63
C VAL A 68 0.66 -2.22 12.34
N LYS A 69 0.13 -3.43 12.54
CA LYS A 69 0.89 -4.55 13.12
C LYS A 69 2.02 -5.02 12.19
N ALA A 70 1.78 -5.09 10.88
CA ALA A 70 2.76 -5.59 9.91
C ALA A 70 3.99 -4.69 9.76
N ILE A 71 3.85 -3.40 10.05
CA ILE A 71 4.93 -2.39 10.02
C ILE A 71 5.50 -2.05 11.41
N ASP A 72 5.06 -2.78 12.44
CA ASP A 72 5.43 -2.55 13.84
C ASP A 72 5.25 -1.09 14.30
N TRP A 73 4.12 -0.47 13.92
CA TRP A 73 3.82 0.90 14.30
C TRP A 73 2.85 0.95 15.49
N HIS A 74 3.11 1.87 16.42
CA HIS A 74 2.32 2.11 17.62
C HIS A 74 1.74 3.54 17.58
N PRO A 75 0.59 3.77 16.94
CA PRO A 75 -0.05 5.08 16.89
C PRO A 75 -0.46 5.58 18.29
N VAL A 76 -0.33 6.88 18.52
CA VAL A 76 -0.62 7.53 19.81
C VAL A 76 -2.07 8.02 19.82
N GLY A 77 -2.98 7.24 20.40
CA GLY A 77 -4.40 7.59 20.52
C GLY A 77 -5.31 6.74 19.63
N ASN A 78 -6.51 7.25 19.35
CA ASN A 78 -7.59 6.44 18.76
C ASN A 78 -7.87 6.72 17.28
N SER A 79 -7.13 7.62 16.65
CA SER A 79 -7.37 8.08 15.28
C SER A 79 -6.11 8.05 14.42
N ILE A 80 -6.25 7.53 13.20
CA ILE A 80 -5.24 7.54 12.15
C ILE A 80 -5.84 8.28 10.97
N ILE A 81 -5.11 9.23 10.40
CA ILE A 81 -5.50 9.94 9.18
C ILE A 81 -5.11 9.06 7.98
N VAL A 82 -6.02 8.88 7.03
CA VAL A 82 -5.74 8.13 5.80
C VAL A 82 -5.95 9.04 4.61
N GLU A 83 -4.89 9.23 3.83
CA GLU A 83 -4.91 9.98 2.58
C GLU A 83 -4.68 9.04 1.41
N ILE A 84 -5.33 9.32 0.29
CA ILE A 84 -5.25 8.52 -0.93
C ILE A 84 -5.02 9.46 -2.10
N TYR A 85 -3.86 9.31 -2.75
CA TYR A 85 -3.51 10.02 -3.96
C TYR A 85 -3.56 9.07 -5.14
N ASN A 86 -4.28 9.43 -6.21
CA ASN A 86 -4.24 8.64 -7.44
C ASN A 86 -2.92 8.88 -8.15
N VAL A 87 -2.22 7.79 -8.51
CA VAL A 87 -1.01 7.89 -9.32
C VAL A 87 -1.42 8.21 -10.75
N GLN A 88 -1.05 9.41 -11.22
CA GLN A 88 -1.14 9.75 -12.64
C GLN A 88 0.18 9.35 -13.30
N ARG A 89 0.14 8.33 -14.16
CA ARG A 89 1.27 8.01 -15.03
C ARG A 89 1.17 8.91 -16.26
N GLU A 90 2.02 9.93 -16.32
CA GLU A 90 2.26 10.57 -17.61
C GLU A 90 2.78 9.48 -18.56
N THR A 91 2.17 9.38 -19.74
CA THR A 91 2.61 8.50 -20.84
C THR A 91 3.94 8.97 -21.44
N THR A 92 4.95 9.12 -20.60
CA THR A 92 6.33 9.29 -21.04
C THR A 92 6.86 7.91 -21.40
N LYS A 93 7.46 7.81 -22.60
CA LYS A 93 7.96 6.58 -23.22
C LYS A 93 8.62 5.68 -22.16
N ALA A 94 8.01 4.52 -21.88
CA ALA A 94 8.57 3.56 -20.95
C ALA A 94 10.02 3.24 -21.35
N THR A 95 10.99 3.56 -20.48
CA THR A 95 12.36 3.09 -20.64
C THR A 95 12.36 1.59 -20.43
N ARG A 96 12.26 0.83 -21.53
CA ARG A 96 12.51 -0.61 -21.52
C ARG A 96 14.00 -0.83 -21.28
N LEU A 97 14.37 -1.15 -20.06
CA LEU A 97 15.65 -1.79 -19.77
C LEU A 97 15.49 -3.28 -20.05
N ALA A 98 16.12 -3.75 -21.12
CA ALA A 98 16.46 -5.16 -21.24
C ALA A 98 17.68 -5.39 -20.36
N CYS A 99 17.54 -6.22 -19.34
CA CYS A 99 18.66 -6.73 -18.56
C CYS A 99 18.89 -8.16 -19.01
N ASP A 100 20.02 -8.40 -19.66
CA ASP A 100 20.50 -9.75 -19.95
C ASP A 100 21.14 -10.35 -18.68
N ILE A 101 20.94 -11.65 -18.45
CA ILE A 101 21.53 -12.44 -17.34
C ILE A 101 22.88 -12.98 -17.78
#